data_AF-A0A5K1FUW0-F1
#
_entry.id   AF-A0A5K1FUW0-F1
#
_cell.length_a   1.000
_cell.length_b   1.000
_cell.length_c   1.000
_cell.angle_alpha   90.00
_cell.angle_beta   90.00
_cell.angle_gamma   90.00
#
_symmetry.space_group_name_H-M   'P 1'
#
loop_
_entity.id
_entity.type
_entity.pdbx_description
1 polymer ?
#
loop_
_entity_poly.entity_id
_entity_poly.type
_entity_poly.pdbx_seq_one_letter_code
_entity_poly.pdbx_strand_id
1 'polypeptide(L)' 'VWPESESFNDEGFGPIPAKWKGVCQNSTDENGVKCN' A
#
# COMPACT_ATOMS: atom_id res chain seq x y z
N VAL A 1 -1.63 10.71 3.77
CA VAL A 1 -2.79 9.94 3.26
C VAL A 1 -3.44 9.24 4.45
N TRP A 2 -4.68 8.75 4.32
CA TRP A 2 -5.35 7.90 5.32
C TRP A 2 -5.52 6.50 4.71
N PRO A 3 -4.47 5.65 4.75
CA PRO A 3 -4.45 4.35 4.07
C PRO A 3 -5.57 3.41 4.51
N GLU A 4 -6.09 3.61 5.71
CA GLU A 4 -7.19 2.84 6.30
C GLU A 4 -8.57 3.25 5.77
N SER A 5 -8.68 4.36 5.05
CA SER A 5 -9.94 4.79 4.46
C SER A 5 -10.33 3.86 3.31
N GLU A 6 -11.61 3.49 3.23
CA GLU A 6 -12.19 2.71 2.12
C GLU A 6 -11.89 3.27 0.73
N SER A 7 -11.60 4.58 0.64
CA SER A 7 -11.19 5.21 -0.61
C SER A 7 -9.85 4.69 -1.17
N PHE A 8 -9.03 4.05 -0.33
CA PHE A 8 -7.71 3.49 -0.66
C PHE A 8 -7.67 1.96 -0.53
N ASN A 9 -8.83 1.30 -0.48
CA ASN A 9 -8.92 -0.16 -0.52
C ASN A 9 -8.62 -0.65 -1.96
N ASP A 10 -7.78 -1.67 -2.08
CA ASP A 10 -7.33 -2.28 -3.35
C ASP A 10 -8.18 -3.50 -3.75
N GLU A 11 -9.30 -3.76 -3.07
CA GLU A 11 -10.22 -4.83 -3.45
C GLU A 11 -10.65 -4.72 -4.92
N GLY A 12 -10.41 -5.78 -5.70
CA GLY A 12 -10.68 -5.82 -7.13
C GLY A 12 -9.55 -5.28 -8.02
N PHE A 13 -8.46 -4.77 -7.46
CA PHE A 13 -7.27 -4.39 -8.21
C PHE A 13 -6.44 -5.63 -8.56
N GLY A 14 -5.77 -5.57 -9.72
CA GLY A 14 -4.79 -6.58 -10.11
C GLY A 14 -3.48 -6.46 -9.34
N PRO A 15 -2.55 -7.41 -9.53
CA PRO A 15 -1.26 -7.36 -8.85
C PRO A 15 -0.47 -6.09 -9.24
N ILE A 16 0.35 -5.61 -8.31
CA ILE A 16 1.27 -4.49 -8.55
C ILE A 16 2.13 -4.79 -9.79
N PRO A 17 2.21 -3.87 -10.77
CA PRO A 17 2.98 -4.12 -11.99
C PRO A 17 4.45 -4.42 -11.70
N ALA A 18 5.02 -5.45 -12.33
CA ALA A 18 6.42 -5.87 -12.11
C ALA A 18 7.48 -4.79 -12.43
N LYS A 19 7.11 -3.79 -13.24
CA LYS A 19 7.97 -2.63 -13.56
C LYS A 19 7.98 -1.57 -12.46
N TRP A 20 7.07 -1.64 -11.48
CA TRP A 20 6.99 -0.70 -10.38
C TRP A 20 8.20 -0.87 -9.45
N LYS A 21 8.85 0.25 -9.11
CA LYS A 21 10.06 0.29 -8.27
C LYS A 21 9.91 1.24 -7.07
N GLY A 22 8.68 1.67 -6.79
CA GLY A 22 8.39 2.49 -5.62
C GLY A 22 8.60 1.69 -4.34
N VAL A 23 8.91 2.40 -3.25
CA VAL A 23 9.08 1.81 -1.93
C VAL A 23 7.97 2.28 -1.01
N CYS A 24 7.46 1.38 -0.16
CA CYS A 24 6.62 1.76 0.95
C CYS A 24 7.54 2.07 2.13
N GLN A 25 7.67 3.35 2.49
CA GLN A 25 8.48 3.75 3.64
C GLN A 25 7.74 3.40 4.92
N ASN A 26 8.43 2.81 5.89
CA ASN A 26 7.92 2.44 7.21
C ASN A 26 6.86 1.32 7.22
N SER A 27 6.76 0.45 6.21
CA SER A 27 5.80 -0.67 6.23
C SER A 27 6.17 -1.79 7.22
N THR A 28 7.42 -1.86 7.65
CA THR A 28 7.96 -2.88 8.56
C THR A 28 7.94 -2.48 10.03
N ASP A 29 7.55 -1.25 10.34
CA ASP A 29 7.45 -0.77 11.71
C ASP A 29 6.15 -1.28 12.36
N GLU A 30 6.15 -1.48 13.69
CA GLU A 30 4.96 -1.90 14.44
C GLU A 30 3.79 -0.89 14.35
N ASN A 31 4.12 0.39 14.09
CA ASN A 31 3.19 1.49 13.81
C ASN A 31 3.20 1.88 12.32
N GLY A 32 3.74 0.99 11.49
CA GLY A 32 3.97 1.22 10.08
C GLY A 32 2.69 1.32 9.27
N VAL A 33 2.72 2.16 8.24
CA VAL A 33 1.63 2.24 7.27
C VAL A 33 1.77 1.09 6.27
N LYS A 34 0.75 0.23 6.19
CA LYS A 34 0.67 -0.79 5.16
C LYS A 34 0.37 -0.14 3.81
N CYS A 35 1.23 -0.38 2.82
CA CYS A 35 0.89 -0.15 1.42
C CYS A 35 0.29 -1.44 0.85
N ASN A 36 -0.74 -1.28 0.04
CA ASN A 36 -1.43 -2.32 -0.70
C ASN A 36 -1.20 -2.15 -2.20
#